data_AF-A0A381IA67-F1
#
_entry.id   AF-A0A381IA67-F1
#
_cell.length_a   1.000
_cell.length_b   1.000
_cell.length_c   1.000
_cell.angle_alpha   90.00
_cell.angle_beta   90.00
_cell.angle_gamma   90.00
#
_symmetry.space_group_name_H-M   'P 1'
#
loop_
_entity.id
_entity.type
_entity.pdbx_description
1 polymer ?
#
loop_
_entity_poly.entity_id
_entity_poly.type
_entity_poly.pdbx_seq_one_letter_code
_entity_poly.pdbx_strand_id
1 'polypeptide(L)'
;MELGEDFLIPSACLNSTVSGLVSRTVLREDLIGKNDFHGAKFYRHLKDKDESMNYIETIEECFKNQFKNISDEVENWESDIITRDGYFDVLNIKEKYNITDINFIKPGVGETTRVLLRRVPYKILVKDLNDKSLDHIFILAKEKNVEVEQMDLKAYKCCGIIKNMKDI
;
A
#
# COMPACT_ATOMS: atom_id res chain seq x y z
N MET A 1 -4.61 15.79 -9.27
CA MET A 1 -3.96 14.48 -9.16
C MET A 1 -3.76 13.99 -10.57
N GLU A 2 -2.51 13.86 -10.96
CA GLU A 2 -2.14 13.08 -12.13
C GLU A 2 -2.54 11.62 -11.90
N LEU A 3 -2.85 10.90 -12.98
CA LEU A 3 -3.24 9.50 -12.92
C LEU A 3 -2.06 8.69 -12.35
N GLY A 4 -2.28 7.96 -11.25
CA GLY A 4 -1.26 7.07 -10.67
C GLY A 4 -0.26 7.71 -9.70
N GLU A 5 -0.57 8.87 -9.10
CA GLU A 5 0.26 9.40 -8.02
C GLU A 5 0.35 8.42 -6.83
N ASP A 6 1.58 8.09 -6.40
CA ASP A 6 1.85 7.35 -5.17
C ASP A 6 1.82 8.30 -3.97
N PHE A 7 0.76 8.24 -3.17
CA PHE A 7 0.56 9.11 -2.00
C PHE A 7 0.16 8.33 -0.75
N LEU A 8 0.36 8.94 0.41
CA LEU A 8 -0.01 8.35 1.69
C LEU A 8 -1.52 8.43 1.91
N ILE A 9 -2.18 7.26 2.00
CA ILE A 9 -3.54 7.16 2.56
C ILE A 9 -3.41 7.00 4.08
N PRO A 10 -4.13 7.78 4.92
CA PRO A 10 -4.00 7.71 6.38
C PRO A 10 -4.16 6.31 7.01
N SER A 11 -4.98 5.45 6.38
CA SER A 11 -5.14 4.04 6.78
C SER A 11 -3.85 3.21 6.63
N ALA A 12 -2.84 3.70 5.92
CA ALA A 12 -1.52 3.09 5.87
C ALA A 12 -0.78 3.18 7.21
N CYS A 13 -0.91 4.32 7.89
CA CYS A 13 -0.27 4.59 9.18
C CYS A 13 -1.01 3.93 10.34
N LEU A 14 -2.33 4.08 10.33
CA LEU A 14 -3.20 3.61 11.40
C LEU A 14 -3.42 2.12 11.20
N ASN A 15 -3.08 1.27 12.19
CA ASN A 15 -3.40 -0.16 12.14
C ASN A 15 -4.91 -0.43 12.34
N SER A 16 -5.75 0.41 11.74
CA SER A 16 -7.19 0.45 11.94
C SER A 16 -7.88 0.40 10.58
N THR A 17 -8.96 -0.34 10.52
CA THR A 17 -9.94 -0.17 9.47
C THR A 17 -10.54 1.23 9.61
N VAL A 18 -10.78 1.90 8.49
CA VAL A 18 -11.55 3.17 8.47
C VAL A 18 -12.98 2.90 8.96
N SER A 19 -13.47 1.66 8.78
CA SER A 19 -14.70 1.09 9.31
C SER A 19 -14.44 0.12 10.46
N GLY A 20 -14.67 0.56 11.69
CA GLY A 20 -14.32 -0.19 12.91
C GLY A 20 -15.15 -1.45 13.20
N LEU A 21 -16.08 -1.87 12.34
CA LEU A 21 -17.05 -2.91 12.71
C LEU A 21 -16.60 -4.34 12.51
N VAL A 22 -15.62 -4.59 11.65
CA VAL A 22 -15.18 -5.95 11.34
C VAL A 22 -13.68 -6.09 11.47
N SER A 23 -13.23 -7.24 11.97
CA SER A 23 -11.82 -7.61 11.94
C SER A 23 -11.37 -7.97 10.52
N ARG A 24 -10.08 -8.29 10.39
CA ARG A 24 -9.61 -9.09 9.24
C ARG A 24 -10.35 -10.43 9.20
N THR A 25 -10.35 -11.03 8.02
CA THR A 25 -10.90 -12.37 7.81
C THR A 25 -10.18 -13.41 8.67
N VAL A 26 -10.95 -14.38 9.15
CA VAL A 26 -10.48 -15.53 9.90
C VAL A 26 -10.98 -16.77 9.16
N LEU A 27 -10.10 -17.75 8.99
CA LEU A 27 -10.45 -19.07 8.47
C LEU A 27 -10.10 -20.10 9.55
N ARG A 28 -11.13 -20.66 10.17
CA ARG A 28 -11.07 -21.57 11.31
C ARG A 28 -12.08 -22.68 11.10
N GLU A 29 -11.60 -23.89 10.91
CA GLU A 29 -12.44 -25.06 10.58
C GLU A 29 -13.45 -25.40 11.70
N ASP A 30 -13.19 -24.96 12.94
CA ASP A 30 -14.09 -25.16 14.07
C ASP A 30 -15.23 -24.12 14.16
N LEU A 31 -15.17 -23.06 13.35
CA LEU A 31 -16.18 -21.99 13.30
C LEU A 31 -16.79 -21.79 11.91
N ILE A 32 -16.15 -22.30 10.85
CA ILE A 32 -16.45 -22.01 9.45
C ILE A 32 -16.55 -23.35 8.71
N GLY A 33 -17.74 -23.64 8.18
CA GLY A 33 -18.00 -24.84 7.39
C GLY A 33 -17.36 -24.77 6.00
N LYS A 34 -17.27 -25.92 5.32
CA LYS A 34 -16.65 -26.04 3.98
C LYS A 34 -17.29 -25.18 2.89
N ASN A 35 -18.55 -24.77 3.09
CA ASN A 35 -19.32 -23.97 2.15
C ASN A 35 -19.56 -22.54 2.66
N ASP A 36 -19.01 -22.17 3.81
CA ASP A 36 -19.15 -20.83 4.37
C ASP A 36 -18.09 -19.89 3.79
N PHE A 37 -18.42 -18.60 3.74
CA PHE A 37 -17.41 -17.58 3.52
C PHE A 37 -16.44 -17.48 4.71
N HIS A 38 -15.26 -16.90 4.48
CA HIS A 38 -14.35 -16.56 5.58
C HIS A 38 -15.06 -15.65 6.59
N GLY A 39 -14.97 -15.99 7.87
CA GLY A 39 -15.61 -15.25 8.95
C GLY A 39 -14.84 -13.98 9.31
N ALA A 40 -15.48 -13.11 10.10
CA ALA A 40 -14.85 -11.95 10.74
C ALA A 40 -15.49 -11.69 12.10
N LYS A 41 -14.73 -11.10 13.03
CA LYS A 41 -15.26 -10.67 14.31
C LYS A 41 -16.02 -9.36 14.14
N PHE A 42 -17.29 -9.35 14.52
CA PHE A 42 -18.10 -8.12 14.58
C PHE A 42 -17.86 -7.37 15.90
N TYR A 43 -17.36 -6.15 15.82
CA TYR A 43 -17.08 -5.27 16.96
C TYR A 43 -18.31 -4.45 17.36
N ARG A 44 -19.30 -5.11 17.96
CA ARG A 44 -20.58 -4.49 18.35
C ARG A 44 -20.43 -3.19 19.18
N HIS A 45 -19.42 -3.11 20.03
CA HIS A 45 -19.16 -1.93 20.88
C HIS A 45 -18.69 -0.68 20.11
N LEU A 46 -18.38 -0.81 18.82
CA LEU A 46 -18.00 0.31 17.94
C LEU A 46 -19.14 0.76 17.03
N LYS A 47 -20.36 0.24 17.21
CA LYS A 47 -21.52 0.56 16.37
C LYS A 47 -21.80 2.07 16.30
N ASP A 48 -21.67 2.77 17.42
CA ASP A 48 -21.93 4.22 17.50
C ASP A 48 -20.81 5.08 16.88
N LYS A 49 -19.75 4.44 16.37
CA LYS A 49 -18.60 5.07 15.69
C LYS A 49 -18.41 4.53 14.28
N ASP A 50 -19.42 3.87 13.72
CA ASP A 50 -19.31 3.27 12.40
C ASP A 50 -19.42 4.32 11.29
N GLU A 51 -18.37 4.39 10.47
CA GLU A 51 -18.31 5.25 9.27
C GLU A 51 -18.32 4.42 7.98
N SER A 52 -18.61 3.12 8.05
CA SER A 52 -18.55 2.20 6.89
C SER A 52 -19.40 2.70 5.72
N MET A 53 -20.68 3.00 5.97
CA MET A 53 -21.59 3.44 4.91
C MET A 53 -21.23 4.82 4.40
N ASN A 54 -20.88 5.76 5.28
CA ASN A 54 -20.44 7.09 4.88
C ASN A 54 -19.19 7.04 3.97
N TYR A 55 -18.22 6.18 4.29
CA TYR A 55 -17.03 5.97 3.46
C TYR A 55 -17.39 5.37 2.08
N ILE A 56 -18.25 4.34 2.06
CA ILE A 56 -18.71 3.71 0.81
C ILE A 56 -19.46 4.74 -0.04
N GLU A 57 -20.45 5.42 0.55
CA GLU A 57 -21.25 6.44 -0.13
C GLU A 57 -20.37 7.54 -0.72
N THR A 58 -19.41 8.07 0.05
CA THR A 58 -18.46 9.08 -0.42
C THR A 58 -17.69 8.63 -1.67
N ILE A 59 -17.22 7.39 -1.68
CA ILE A 59 -16.52 6.80 -2.84
C ILE A 59 -17.49 6.60 -4.00
N GLU A 60 -18.69 6.09 -3.74
CA GLU A 60 -19.73 5.87 -4.74
C GLU A 60 -20.15 7.17 -5.44
N GLU A 61 -20.14 8.31 -4.72
CA GLU A 61 -20.43 9.62 -5.30
C GLU A 61 -19.46 10.00 -6.40
N CYS A 62 -18.18 9.60 -6.29
CA CYS A 62 -17.17 9.85 -7.32
C CYS A 62 -17.47 9.11 -8.64
N PHE A 63 -18.29 8.04 -8.62
CA PHE A 63 -18.61 7.23 -9.80
C PHE A 63 -19.92 7.62 -10.50
N LYS A 64 -20.79 8.44 -9.90
CA LYS A 64 -22.17 8.72 -10.39
C LYS A 64 -22.26 9.14 -11.88
N ASN A 65 -21.20 9.71 -12.44
CA ASN A 65 -21.13 10.11 -13.86
C ASN A 65 -20.06 9.39 -14.69
N GLN A 66 -19.28 8.49 -14.10
CA GLN A 66 -18.16 7.84 -14.78
C GLN A 66 -18.63 6.67 -15.67
N PHE A 67 -19.72 6.00 -15.29
CA PHE A 67 -20.20 4.80 -15.99
C PHE A 67 -20.60 4.99 -17.46
N LYS A 68 -20.93 6.22 -17.88
CA LYS A 68 -21.33 6.50 -19.26
C LYS A 68 -20.17 6.37 -20.26
N ASN A 69 -18.93 6.54 -19.79
CA ASN A 69 -17.75 6.61 -20.66
C ASN A 69 -16.85 5.37 -20.53
N ILE A 70 -17.16 4.44 -19.61
CA ILE A 70 -16.28 3.28 -19.32
C ILE A 70 -16.06 2.43 -20.58
N SER A 71 -17.10 2.16 -21.37
CA SER A 71 -16.96 1.34 -22.57
C SER A 71 -15.99 1.96 -23.57
N ASP A 72 -16.12 3.28 -23.81
CA ASP A 72 -15.26 4.02 -24.73
C ASP A 72 -13.82 4.13 -24.18
N GLU A 73 -13.67 4.37 -22.88
CA GLU A 73 -12.35 4.45 -22.22
C GLU A 73 -11.62 3.10 -22.22
N VAL A 74 -12.34 1.99 -22.02
CA VAL A 74 -11.78 0.63 -22.08
C VAL A 74 -11.40 0.25 -23.51
N GLU A 75 -12.23 0.59 -24.49
CA GLU A 75 -11.94 0.31 -25.90
C GLU A 75 -10.70 1.08 -26.39
N ASN A 76 -10.50 2.31 -25.89
CA ASN A 76 -9.34 3.15 -26.19
C ASN A 76 -8.18 2.96 -25.20
N TRP A 77 -8.23 1.98 -24.28
CA TRP A 77 -7.13 1.73 -23.35
C TRP A 77 -5.96 1.08 -24.08
N GLU A 78 -4.94 1.87 -24.42
CA GLU A 78 -3.82 1.38 -25.21
C GLU A 78 -2.74 0.66 -24.39
N SER A 79 -2.48 1.08 -23.14
CA SER A 79 -1.47 0.42 -22.30
C SER A 79 -1.52 0.78 -20.82
N ASP A 80 -1.16 -0.19 -19.98
CA ASP A 80 -1.01 -0.01 -18.53
C ASP A 80 0.45 0.38 -18.19
N ILE A 81 0.82 1.61 -18.56
CA ILE A 81 2.19 2.11 -18.43
C ILE A 81 2.65 2.11 -16.97
N ILE A 82 1.79 2.54 -16.04
CA ILE A 82 2.13 2.67 -14.62
C ILE A 82 2.39 1.30 -14.00
N THR A 83 1.55 0.29 -14.27
CA THR A 83 1.81 -1.07 -13.78
C THR A 83 3.12 -1.63 -14.33
N ARG A 84 3.39 -1.38 -15.62
CA ARG A 84 4.64 -1.81 -16.25
C ARG A 84 5.85 -1.11 -15.61
N ASP A 85 5.79 0.19 -15.41
CA ASP A 85 6.86 0.98 -14.81
C ASP A 85 7.09 0.60 -13.34
N GLY A 86 6.02 0.33 -12.58
CA GLY A 86 6.12 -0.17 -11.21
C GLY A 86 6.76 -1.56 -11.14
N TYR A 87 6.44 -2.44 -12.09
CA TYR A 87 7.12 -3.73 -12.21
C TYR A 87 8.63 -3.56 -12.51
N PHE A 88 8.99 -2.65 -13.43
CA PHE A 88 10.39 -2.36 -13.73
C PHE A 88 11.14 -1.73 -12.55
N ASP A 89 10.54 -0.82 -11.81
CA ASP A 89 11.13 -0.26 -10.59
C ASP A 89 11.53 -1.40 -9.64
N VAL A 90 10.61 -2.34 -9.39
CA VAL A 90 10.85 -3.46 -8.50
C VAL A 90 11.95 -4.41 -9.03
N LEU A 91 11.97 -4.70 -10.33
CA LEU A 91 13.05 -5.52 -10.94
C LEU A 91 14.41 -4.82 -10.85
N ASN A 92 14.48 -3.53 -11.13
CA ASN A 92 15.72 -2.75 -11.05
C ASN A 92 16.25 -2.71 -9.62
N ILE A 93 15.38 -2.56 -8.62
CA ILE A 93 15.75 -2.64 -7.20
C ILE A 93 16.27 -4.04 -6.88
N LYS A 94 15.58 -5.08 -7.35
CA LYS A 94 15.98 -6.47 -7.12
C LYS A 94 17.39 -6.74 -7.63
N GLU A 95 17.68 -6.34 -8.86
CA GLU A 95 19.00 -6.50 -9.49
C GLU A 95 20.08 -5.66 -8.79
N LYS A 96 19.83 -4.37 -8.57
CA LYS A 96 20.80 -3.45 -7.96
C LYS A 96 21.26 -3.89 -6.57
N TYR A 97 20.35 -4.45 -5.76
CA TYR A 97 20.64 -4.85 -4.38
C TYR A 97 20.78 -6.38 -4.21
N ASN A 98 20.88 -7.15 -5.30
CA ASN A 98 21.00 -8.61 -5.27
C ASN A 98 19.94 -9.31 -4.39
N ILE A 99 18.69 -8.82 -4.47
CA ILE A 99 17.59 -9.37 -3.68
C ILE A 99 17.09 -10.65 -4.36
N THR A 100 17.07 -11.75 -3.60
CA THR A 100 16.67 -13.05 -4.13
C THR A 100 15.16 -13.16 -4.36
N ASP A 101 14.38 -12.67 -3.40
CA ASP A 101 12.91 -12.68 -3.44
C ASP A 101 12.35 -11.24 -3.52
N ILE A 102 11.56 -11.00 -4.57
CA ILE A 102 10.85 -9.75 -4.81
C ILE A 102 9.96 -9.33 -3.62
N ASN A 103 9.51 -10.29 -2.82
CA ASN A 103 8.71 -10.03 -1.62
C ASN A 103 9.46 -9.25 -0.53
N PHE A 104 10.78 -9.07 -0.62
CA PHE A 104 11.53 -8.19 0.27
C PHE A 104 11.49 -6.71 -0.15
N ILE A 105 10.89 -6.41 -1.31
CA ILE A 105 10.67 -5.05 -1.80
C ILE A 105 9.23 -4.66 -1.49
N LYS A 106 9.05 -3.46 -0.93
CA LYS A 106 7.77 -2.91 -0.47
C LYS A 106 7.55 -1.58 -1.16
N PRO A 107 6.99 -1.59 -2.38
CA PRO A 107 6.83 -0.37 -3.16
C PRO A 107 5.66 0.48 -2.66
N GLY A 108 5.82 1.79 -2.74
CA GLY A 108 4.79 2.77 -2.42
C GLY A 108 4.96 3.42 -1.04
N VAL A 109 4.41 4.62 -0.88
CA VAL A 109 4.51 5.41 0.36
C VAL A 109 3.91 4.69 1.56
N GLY A 110 2.72 4.10 1.39
CA GLY A 110 2.04 3.39 2.47
C GLY A 110 2.79 2.14 2.96
N GLU A 111 3.32 1.34 2.03
CA GLU A 111 4.08 0.14 2.35
C GLU A 111 5.45 0.47 2.96
N THR A 112 6.15 1.48 2.43
CA THR A 112 7.41 1.98 3.00
C THR A 112 7.21 2.50 4.42
N THR A 113 6.11 3.21 4.67
CA THR A 113 5.72 3.63 6.03
C THR A 113 5.54 2.43 6.96
N ARG A 114 4.87 1.38 6.51
CA ARG A 114 4.69 0.14 7.30
C ARG A 114 6.00 -0.60 7.54
N VAL A 115 6.94 -0.57 6.59
CA VAL A 115 8.29 -1.12 6.76
C VAL A 115 8.98 -0.45 7.94
N LEU A 116 8.99 0.88 7.97
CA LEU A 116 9.64 1.66 9.02
C LEU A 116 8.94 1.51 10.39
N LEU A 117 7.61 1.38 10.40
CA LEU A 117 6.86 1.28 11.66
C LEU A 117 6.86 -0.14 12.26
N ARG A 118 6.91 -1.20 11.45
CA ARG A 118 6.54 -2.57 11.90
C ARG A 118 7.43 -3.70 11.40
N ARG A 119 8.45 -3.43 10.57
CA ARG A 119 9.36 -4.45 10.02
C ARG A 119 10.80 -4.15 10.43
N VAL A 120 11.72 -5.01 9.99
CA VAL A 120 13.17 -4.78 10.08
C VAL A 120 13.64 -4.19 8.74
N PRO A 121 13.75 -2.85 8.63
CA PRO A 121 14.19 -2.21 7.39
C PRO A 121 15.67 -2.52 7.09
N TYR A 122 15.97 -2.70 5.81
CA TYR A 122 17.33 -2.74 5.28
C TYR A 122 17.74 -1.36 4.74
N LYS A 123 16.96 -0.82 3.80
CA LYS A 123 17.23 0.45 3.10
C LYS A 123 15.91 1.03 2.60
N ILE A 124 15.83 2.35 2.50
CA ILE A 124 14.71 3.06 1.87
C ILE A 124 15.20 3.73 0.59
N LEU A 125 14.43 3.58 -0.49
CA LEU A 125 14.70 4.21 -1.76
C LEU A 125 13.66 5.29 -2.01
N VAL A 126 14.08 6.45 -2.49
CA VAL A 126 13.18 7.56 -2.84
C VAL A 126 13.46 8.07 -4.24
N LYS A 127 12.43 8.57 -4.92
CA LYS A 127 12.55 9.19 -6.24
C LYS A 127 13.26 10.55 -6.17
N ASP A 128 12.92 11.34 -5.16
CA ASP A 128 13.52 12.65 -4.89
C ASP A 128 13.71 12.83 -3.38
N LEU A 129 14.94 13.16 -2.96
CA LEU A 129 15.29 13.43 -1.57
C LEU A 129 14.66 14.72 -1.01
N ASN A 130 14.12 15.58 -1.88
CA ASN A 130 13.50 16.85 -1.52
C ASN A 130 11.95 16.80 -1.59
N ASP A 131 11.37 15.62 -1.86
CA ASP A 131 9.92 15.48 -1.94
C ASP A 131 9.29 15.63 -0.54
N LYS A 132 8.63 16.77 -0.32
CA LYS A 132 7.95 17.09 0.95
C LYS A 132 6.83 16.11 1.30
N SER A 133 6.25 15.41 0.33
CA SER A 133 5.26 14.37 0.61
C SER A 133 5.86 13.11 1.26
N LEU A 134 7.19 13.02 1.32
CA LEU A 134 7.95 11.96 1.98
C LEU A 134 8.56 12.41 3.33
N ASP A 135 8.20 13.59 3.85
CA ASP A 135 8.75 14.11 5.13
C ASP A 135 8.64 13.09 6.28
N HIS A 136 7.51 12.39 6.38
CA HIS A 136 7.33 11.35 7.41
C HIS A 136 8.23 10.14 7.19
N ILE A 137 8.55 9.78 5.94
CA ILE A 137 9.49 8.71 5.62
C ILE A 137 10.90 9.11 6.09
N PHE A 138 11.34 10.33 5.80
CA PHE A 138 12.67 10.80 6.20
C PHE A 138 12.84 10.85 7.72
N ILE A 139 11.81 11.33 8.44
CA ILE A 139 11.79 11.34 9.91
C ILE A 139 11.90 9.92 10.45
N LEU A 140 11.04 9.00 10.00
CA LEU A 140 11.01 7.62 10.47
C LEU A 140 12.31 6.86 10.14
N ALA A 141 12.88 7.08 8.95
CA ALA A 141 14.15 6.48 8.55
C ALA A 141 15.30 6.95 9.45
N LYS A 142 15.34 8.26 9.77
CA LYS A 142 16.32 8.83 10.71
C LYS A 142 16.18 8.22 12.11
N GLU A 143 14.96 8.12 12.63
CA GLU A 143 14.71 7.51 13.96
C GLU A 143 15.13 6.04 14.01
N LYS A 144 14.94 5.30 12.91
CA LYS A 144 15.33 3.89 12.79
C LYS A 144 16.79 3.68 12.39
N ASN A 145 17.54 4.76 12.15
CA ASN A 145 18.90 4.73 11.63
C ASN A 145 19.02 3.90 10.34
N VAL A 146 18.10 4.11 9.41
CA VAL A 146 18.04 3.44 8.09
C VAL A 146 18.51 4.41 7.03
N GLU A 147 19.37 3.93 6.14
CA GLU A 147 19.84 4.69 5.00
C GLU A 147 18.69 4.97 4.01
N VAL A 148 18.63 6.22 3.55
CA VAL A 148 17.73 6.65 2.47
C VAL A 148 18.58 7.00 1.26
N GLU A 149 18.30 6.36 0.12
CA GLU A 149 19.05 6.53 -1.13
C GLU A 149 18.12 7.01 -2.25
N GLN A 150 18.57 7.98 -3.05
CA GLN A 150 17.81 8.39 -4.23
C GLN A 150 18.02 7.39 -5.38
N MET A 151 16.94 7.02 -6.06
CA MET A 151 16.95 6.15 -7.22
C MET A 151 15.97 6.66 -8.27
N ASP A 152 16.27 6.43 -9.55
CA ASP A 152 15.38 6.74 -10.66
C ASP A 152 14.18 5.77 -10.66
N LEU A 153 13.19 6.07 -9.83
CA LEU A 153 11.92 5.35 -9.75
C LEU A 153 10.91 6.01 -10.70
N LYS A 154 10.23 5.20 -11.49
CA LYS A 154 9.25 5.69 -12.47
C LYS A 154 7.88 5.83 -11.84
N ALA A 155 7.35 4.75 -11.28
CA ALA A 155 5.98 4.67 -10.77
C ALA A 155 5.86 5.04 -9.29
N TYR A 156 6.86 4.70 -8.47
CA TYR A 156 6.80 4.90 -7.02
C TYR A 156 7.56 6.13 -6.58
N LYS A 157 7.06 6.82 -5.54
CA LYS A 157 7.81 7.88 -4.87
C LYS A 157 8.86 7.32 -3.93
N CYS A 158 8.57 6.19 -3.31
CA CYS A 158 9.53 5.48 -2.47
C CYS A 158 9.26 3.98 -2.41
N CYS A 159 10.31 3.23 -2.08
CA CYS A 159 10.26 1.79 -1.86
C CYS A 159 11.04 1.43 -0.59
N GLY A 160 10.42 0.64 0.29
CA GLY A 160 11.10 0.05 1.43
C GLY A 160 11.70 -1.30 1.08
N ILE A 161 12.94 -1.57 1.49
CA ILE A 161 13.54 -2.91 1.43
C ILE A 161 13.61 -3.46 2.85
N ILE A 162 13.14 -4.68 3.07
CA ILE A 162 13.21 -5.35 4.37
C ILE A 162 14.34 -6.37 4.38
N LYS A 163 14.92 -6.62 5.56
CA LYS A 163 15.90 -7.70 5.75
C LYS A 163 15.20 -9.06 5.69
N ASN A 164 15.90 -10.04 5.15
CA ASN A 164 15.54 -11.44 5.34
C ASN A 164 15.93 -11.86 6.77
N MET A 165 14.96 -12.34 7.53
CA MET A 165 15.17 -12.76 8.93
C MET A 165 16.08 -13.99 9.06
N LYS A 166 16.35 -14.73 7.97
CA LYS A 166 17.35 -15.81 7.97
C LYS A 166 18.80 -15.31 7.90
N ASP A 167 19.00 -14.03 7.57
CA ASP A 167 20.31 -13.39 7.43
C ASP A 167 20.69 -12.58 8.70
N ILE A 168 19.94 -12.75 9.80
CA ILE A 168 20.17 -12.14 11.13
C ILE A 168 20.40 -13.25 12.16
#